data_AF-A0A0C3QHW8-F1
#
_entry.id   AF-A0A0C3QHW8-F1
#
_cell.length_a   1.000
_cell.length_b   1.000
_cell.length_c   1.000
_cell.angle_alpha   90.00
_cell.angle_beta   90.00
_cell.angle_gamma   90.00
#
_symmetry.space_group_name_H-M   'P 1'
#
loop_
_entity.id
_entity.type
_entity.pdbx_description
1 polymer ?
#
loop_
_entity_poly.entity_id
_entity_poly.type
_entity_poly.pdbx_seq_one_letter_code
_entity_poly.pdbx_strand_id
1 'polypeptide(L)'
;MNQGQETSNDITNAFRENYYRLERAVEAALTTEFGDSVVLERLREGLGDFSVIVERHRDLLDDDEAAIIATNITLLDEEVRRAHRQALDASHHGTHHPVTYVYTGNAGRPRAVIDRDWLAWAHQNRSTSAIARYLGLSRQIVRDALIEYGLAERQEYPFEVQYSSSL
;
A
#
# COMPACT_ATOMS: atom_id res chain seq x y z
N MET A 1 20.03 -25.12 22.97
CA MET A 1 20.08 -23.66 23.23
C MET A 1 20.02 -22.82 21.94
N ASN A 2 19.33 -23.24 20.86
CA ASN A 2 19.34 -22.49 19.57
C ASN A 2 18.00 -21.87 19.12
N GLN A 3 16.85 -22.24 19.67
CA GLN A 3 15.55 -21.77 19.15
C GLN A 3 15.18 -20.32 19.54
N GLY A 4 15.80 -19.78 20.61
CA GLY A 4 15.52 -18.41 21.08
C GLY A 4 16.28 -17.31 20.32
N GLN A 5 17.44 -17.61 19.73
CA GLN A 5 18.22 -16.64 18.96
C GLN A 5 17.75 -16.56 17.50
N GLU A 6 17.28 -17.67 16.94
CA GLU A 6 16.77 -17.76 15.56
C GLU A 6 15.48 -16.94 15.40
N THR A 7 14.57 -17.05 16.36
CA THR A 7 13.32 -16.28 16.40
C THR A 7 13.53 -14.78 16.61
N SER A 8 14.52 -14.37 17.40
CA SER A 8 14.86 -12.95 17.59
C SER A 8 15.40 -12.33 16.29
N ASN A 9 16.28 -13.03 15.57
CA ASN A 9 16.83 -12.55 14.30
C ASN A 9 15.76 -12.44 13.21
N ASP A 10 14.83 -13.38 13.13
CA ASP A 10 13.72 -13.33 12.18
C ASP A 10 12.82 -12.11 12.41
N ILE A 11 12.54 -11.78 13.68
CA ILE A 11 11.75 -10.61 14.04
C ILE A 11 12.49 -9.33 13.66
N THR A 12 13.77 -9.19 13.99
CA THR A 12 14.57 -8.00 13.64
C THR A 12 14.67 -7.82 12.13
N ASN A 13 14.81 -8.89 11.35
CA ASN A 13 14.79 -8.82 9.89
C ASN A 13 13.42 -8.36 9.37
N ALA A 14 12.32 -8.86 9.92
CA ALA A 14 10.98 -8.41 9.56
C ALA A 14 10.75 -6.91 9.89
N PHE A 15 11.32 -6.41 10.99
CA PHE A 15 11.32 -4.97 11.30
C PHE A 15 12.03 -4.15 10.24
N ARG A 16 13.24 -4.56 9.85
CA ARG A 16 14.04 -3.89 8.82
C ARG A 16 13.34 -3.90 7.46
N GLU A 17 12.78 -5.04 7.05
CA GLU A 17 12.01 -5.14 5.81
C GLU A 17 10.81 -4.19 5.81
N ASN A 18 10.09 -4.10 6.93
CA ASN A 18 8.95 -3.19 7.05
C ASN A 18 9.40 -1.72 7.01
N TYR A 19 10.48 -1.37 7.70
CA TYR A 19 11.09 -0.04 7.65
C TYR A 19 11.46 0.36 6.21
N TYR A 20 12.23 -0.47 5.51
CA TYR A 20 12.66 -0.17 4.13
C TYR A 20 11.48 -0.10 3.17
N ARG A 21 10.42 -0.90 3.40
CA ARG A 21 9.20 -0.80 2.61
C ARG A 21 8.51 0.54 2.81
N LEU A 22 8.39 1.01 4.04
CA LEU A 22 7.77 2.31 4.35
C LEU A 22 8.60 3.46 3.80
N GLU A 23 9.92 3.42 3.98
CA GLU A 23 10.87 4.42 3.44
C GLU A 23 10.72 4.56 1.91
N ARG A 24 10.78 3.45 1.17
CA ARG A 24 10.57 3.46 -0.29
C ARG A 24 9.19 3.97 -0.68
N ALA A 25 8.15 3.64 0.10
CA ALA A 25 6.80 4.08 -0.18
C ALA A 25 6.65 5.60 0.03
N VAL A 26 7.33 6.17 1.03
CA VAL A 26 7.41 7.62 1.24
C VAL A 26 8.18 8.27 0.10
N GLU A 27 9.38 7.79 -0.23
CA GLU A 27 10.19 8.34 -1.32
C GLU A 27 9.44 8.36 -2.66
N ALA A 28 8.76 7.26 -3.00
CA ALA A 28 7.94 7.17 -4.21
C ALA A 28 6.76 8.18 -4.18
N ALA A 29 6.09 8.32 -3.04
CA ALA A 29 4.98 9.26 -2.89
C ALA A 29 5.42 10.73 -2.96
N LEU A 30 6.64 11.05 -2.54
CA LEU A 30 7.20 12.40 -2.62
C LEU A 30 7.71 12.75 -4.03
N THR A 31 8.16 11.75 -4.80
CA THR A 31 8.70 11.95 -6.16
C THR A 31 7.62 12.11 -7.22
N THR A 32 6.47 11.45 -7.04
CA THR A 32 5.33 11.56 -7.95
C THR A 32 4.59 12.87 -7.62
N GLU A 33 4.54 13.84 -8.54
CA GLU A 33 4.02 15.22 -8.35
C GLU A 33 2.96 15.34 -7.23
N PHE A 34 3.41 15.75 -6.04
CA PHE A 34 2.63 15.89 -4.81
C PHE A 34 1.61 14.76 -4.62
N GLY A 35 2.13 13.59 -4.24
CA GLY A 35 1.36 12.36 -4.02
C GLY A 35 -0.02 12.61 -3.42
N ASP A 36 -1.02 11.91 -3.96
CA ASP A 36 -2.42 11.99 -3.55
C ASP A 36 -2.53 12.12 -2.02
N SER A 37 -3.22 13.16 -1.54
CA SER A 37 -3.45 13.43 -0.12
C SER A 37 -3.90 12.18 0.65
N VAL A 38 -4.68 11.31 0.01
CA VAL A 38 -5.08 10.01 0.55
C VAL A 38 -3.89 9.09 0.81
N VAL A 39 -2.97 9.00 -0.16
CA VAL A 39 -1.76 8.17 -0.09
C VAL A 39 -0.87 8.68 1.04
N LEU A 40 -0.70 9.99 1.14
CA LEU A 40 0.10 10.61 2.19
C LEU A 40 -0.52 10.41 3.58
N GLU A 41 -1.82 10.61 3.76
CA GLU A 41 -2.48 10.36 5.05
C GLU A 41 -2.34 8.89 5.49
N ARG A 42 -2.40 7.96 4.54
CA ARG A 42 -2.21 6.53 4.79
C ARG A 42 -0.78 6.15 5.13
N LEU A 43 0.20 6.81 4.53
CA LEU A 43 1.60 6.64 4.91
C LEU A 43 1.82 7.13 6.33
N ARG A 44 1.16 8.20 6.76
CA ARG A 44 1.19 8.68 8.16
C ARG A 44 0.60 7.65 9.12
N GLU A 45 -0.56 7.08 8.80
CA GLU A 45 -1.14 5.99 9.60
C GLU A 45 -0.17 4.82 9.72
N GLY A 46 0.42 4.38 8.59
CA GLY A 46 1.38 3.27 8.57
C GLY A 46 2.67 3.54 9.37
N LEU A 47 3.22 4.76 9.29
CA LEU A 47 4.37 5.18 10.09
C LEU A 47 4.02 5.26 11.59
N GLY A 48 2.83 5.74 11.93
CA GLY A 48 2.32 5.77 13.30
C GLY A 48 2.16 4.37 13.89
N ASP A 49 1.52 3.47 13.16
CA ASP A 49 1.37 2.06 13.55
C ASP A 49 2.74 1.40 13.73
N PHE A 50 3.67 1.63 12.80
CA PHE A 50 5.01 1.07 12.89
C PHE A 50 5.81 1.62 14.08
N SER A 51 5.69 2.92 14.38
CA SER A 51 6.31 3.52 15.57
C SER A 51 5.84 2.85 16.86
N VAL A 52 4.54 2.57 16.99
CA VAL A 52 3.97 1.85 18.14
C VAL A 52 4.53 0.43 18.24
N ILE A 53 4.69 -0.26 17.12
CA ILE A 53 5.26 -1.61 17.08
C ILE A 53 6.74 -1.59 17.48
N VAL A 54 7.52 -0.64 16.97
CA VAL A 54 8.95 -0.47 17.33
C VAL A 54 9.10 -0.21 18.82
N GLU A 55 8.29 0.68 19.40
CA GLU A 55 8.38 0.98 20.84
C GLU A 55 7.95 -0.21 21.70
N ARG A 56 6.95 -0.98 21.27
CA ARG A 56 6.51 -2.20 21.97
C ARG A 56 7.58 -3.29 22.00
N HIS A 57 8.40 -3.36 20.97
CA HIS A 57 9.43 -4.40 20.78
C HIS A 57 10.84 -3.84 20.88
N ARG A 58 11.00 -2.72 21.59
CA ARG A 58 12.28 -2.02 21.75
C ARG A 58 13.35 -2.90 22.38
N ASP A 59 12.96 -3.81 23.26
CA ASP A 59 13.83 -4.77 23.94
C ASP A 59 14.44 -5.84 23.00
N LEU A 60 13.87 -6.01 21.80
CA LEU A 60 14.39 -6.91 20.76
C LEU A 60 15.43 -6.24 19.85
N LEU A 61 15.59 -4.92 19.97
CA LEU A 61 16.51 -4.12 19.19
C LEU A 61 17.68 -3.68 20.09
N ASP A 62 18.83 -3.43 19.48
CA ASP A 62 19.89 -2.71 20.17
C ASP A 62 19.44 -1.27 20.45
N ASP A 63 19.88 -0.68 21.56
CA ASP A 63 19.46 0.66 21.97
C ASP A 63 19.80 1.73 20.91
N ASP A 64 20.95 1.60 20.24
CA ASP A 64 21.36 2.50 19.16
C ASP A 64 20.50 2.29 17.91
N GLU A 65 20.24 1.02 17.54
CA GLU A 65 19.39 0.67 16.40
C GLU A 65 17.94 1.16 16.59
N ALA A 66 17.37 0.95 17.77
CA ALA A 66 16.04 1.45 18.12
C ALA A 66 15.97 2.98 18.07
N ALA A 67 17.01 3.67 18.57
CA ALA A 67 17.08 5.13 18.53
C ALA A 67 17.16 5.66 17.10
N ILE A 68 17.95 5.03 16.23
CA ILE A 68 18.06 5.37 14.81
C ILE A 68 16.71 5.18 14.11
N ILE A 69 16.07 4.02 14.28
CA ILE A 69 14.78 3.72 13.64
C ILE A 69 13.71 4.71 14.09
N ALA A 70 13.60 4.98 15.40
CA ALA A 70 12.63 5.94 15.93
C ALA A 70 12.85 7.36 15.40
N THR A 71 14.11 7.79 15.29
CA THR A 71 14.47 9.09 14.71
C THR A 71 14.07 9.15 13.24
N ASN A 72 14.40 8.13 12.45
CA ASN A 72 14.07 8.09 11.03
C ASN A 72 12.55 8.06 10.79
N ILE A 73 11.79 7.28 11.57
CA ILE A 73 10.33 7.27 11.48
C ILE A 73 9.75 8.66 11.75
N THR A 74 10.29 9.37 12.74
CA THR A 74 9.87 10.74 13.06
C THR A 74 10.13 11.69 11.89
N LEU A 75 11.32 11.62 11.28
CA LEU A 75 11.68 12.42 10.10
C LEU A 75 10.76 12.11 8.91
N LEU A 76 10.50 10.84 8.63
CA LEU A 76 9.59 10.43 7.55
C LEU A 76 8.16 10.92 7.79
N ASP A 77 7.63 10.85 9.02
CA ASP A 77 6.28 11.38 9.33
C ASP A 77 6.22 12.91 9.15
N GLU A 78 7.26 13.64 9.52
CA GLU A 78 7.33 15.09 9.27
C GLU A 78 7.35 15.44 7.78
N GLU A 79 8.09 14.68 6.97
CA GLU A 79 8.13 14.85 5.51
C GLU A 79 6.77 14.56 4.88
N VAL A 80 6.14 13.44 5.23
CA VAL A 80 4.80 13.08 4.73
C VAL A 80 3.77 14.12 5.15
N ARG A 81 3.82 14.64 6.40
CA ARG A 81 2.94 15.75 6.83
C ARG A 81 3.14 17.01 6.01
N ARG A 82 4.39 17.34 5.67
CA ARG A 82 4.70 18.52 4.85
C ARG A 82 4.12 18.35 3.45
N ALA A 83 4.36 17.20 2.82
CA ALA A 83 3.81 16.87 1.52
C ALA A 83 2.27 16.86 1.54
N HIS A 84 1.66 16.33 2.60
CA HIS A 84 0.20 16.28 2.72
C HIS A 84 -0.40 17.68 2.76
N ARG A 85 0.19 18.60 3.54
CA ARG A 85 -0.24 20.01 3.53
C ARG A 85 -0.08 20.65 2.16
N GLN A 86 1.05 20.43 1.49
CA GLN A 86 1.28 20.94 0.14
C GLN A 86 0.26 20.38 -0.87
N ALA A 87 -0.05 19.09 -0.79
CA ALA A 87 -1.06 18.45 -1.63
C ALA A 87 -2.47 18.99 -1.35
N LEU A 88 -2.82 19.23 -0.08
CA LEU A 88 -4.10 19.86 0.27
C LEU A 88 -4.18 21.31 -0.22
N ASP A 89 -3.11 22.09 -0.06
CA ASP A 89 -3.03 23.47 -0.55
C ASP A 89 -3.15 23.51 -2.09
N ALA A 90 -2.55 22.55 -2.79
CA ALA A 90 -2.70 22.39 -4.24
C ALA A 90 -4.10 21.88 -4.64
N SER A 91 -4.72 21.01 -3.84
CA SER A 91 -6.04 20.40 -4.09
C SER A 91 -7.20 21.38 -3.96
N HIS A 92 -7.02 22.51 -3.27
CA HIS A 92 -7.94 23.65 -3.36
C HIS A 92 -8.07 24.21 -4.80
N HIS A 93 -7.33 23.67 -5.79
CA HIS A 93 -7.49 23.94 -7.22
C HIS A 93 -8.13 22.80 -8.06
N GLY A 94 -8.62 21.72 -7.43
CA GLY A 94 -9.43 20.69 -8.11
C GLY A 94 -9.02 19.27 -7.76
N THR A 95 -9.85 18.63 -6.94
CA THR A 95 -9.66 17.27 -6.39
C THR A 95 -9.39 16.19 -7.45
N HIS A 96 -8.20 15.60 -7.44
CA HIS A 96 -7.98 14.29 -8.08
C HIS A 96 -8.62 13.20 -7.21
N HIS A 97 -9.77 12.68 -7.65
CA HIS A 97 -10.34 11.46 -7.07
C HIS A 97 -9.69 10.25 -7.74
N PRO A 98 -9.17 9.25 -7.00
CA PRO A 98 -8.54 8.06 -7.58
C PRO A 98 -9.54 7.17 -8.34
N VAL A 99 -10.84 7.51 -8.30
CA VAL A 99 -11.88 6.90 -9.12
C VAL A 99 -12.67 8.00 -9.82
N THR A 100 -12.73 7.90 -11.13
CA THR A 100 -13.60 8.72 -11.97
C THR A 100 -14.70 7.86 -12.56
N TYR A 101 -15.95 8.31 -12.48
CA TYR A 101 -17.08 7.64 -13.12
C TYR A 101 -17.31 8.23 -14.51
N VAL A 102 -17.05 7.43 -15.55
CA VAL A 102 -17.23 7.83 -16.95
C VAL A 102 -18.60 7.38 -17.44
N TYR A 103 -19.38 8.34 -17.93
CA TYR A 103 -20.69 8.10 -18.54
C TYR A 103 -20.52 7.92 -20.06
N THR A 104 -20.76 6.73 -20.58
CA THR A 104 -20.52 6.40 -22.00
C THR A 104 -21.67 6.75 -22.94
N GLY A 105 -22.61 7.63 -22.54
CA GLY A 105 -23.72 8.11 -23.38
C GLY A 105 -24.81 7.07 -23.72
N ASN A 106 -24.56 5.78 -23.49
CA ASN A 106 -25.54 4.70 -23.65
C ASN A 106 -26.29 4.45 -22.33
N ALA A 107 -27.54 3.98 -22.41
CA ALA A 107 -28.34 3.58 -21.25
C ALA A 107 -27.66 2.40 -20.53
N GLY A 108 -26.83 2.72 -19.54
CA GLY A 108 -26.02 1.75 -18.80
C GLY A 108 -25.42 2.38 -17.54
N ARG A 109 -24.98 1.52 -16.62
CA ARG A 109 -24.33 1.95 -15.37
C ARG A 109 -22.99 2.65 -15.69
N PRO A 110 -22.65 3.77 -15.01
CA PRO A 110 -21.36 4.45 -15.22
C PRO A 110 -20.19 3.50 -14.99
N ARG A 111 -19.16 3.58 -15.83
CA ARG A 111 -17.92 2.78 -15.66
C ARG A 111 -17.02 3.49 -14.66
N ALA A 112 -16.61 2.77 -13.61
CA ALA A 112 -15.56 3.24 -12.71
C ALA A 112 -14.20 3.08 -13.39
N VAL A 113 -13.45 4.17 -13.51
CA VAL A 113 -12.05 4.20 -13.99
C VAL A 113 -11.20 4.57 -12.79
N ILE A 114 -10.26 3.69 -12.45
CA ILE A 114 -9.35 3.88 -11.32
C ILE A 114 -8.07 4.52 -11.86
N ASP A 115 -7.52 5.51 -11.17
CA ASP A 115 -6.22 6.06 -11.54
C ASP A 115 -5.13 4.97 -11.54
N ARG A 116 -4.37 4.89 -12.64
CA ARG A 116 -3.43 3.79 -12.89
C ARG A 116 -2.26 3.82 -11.90
N ASP A 117 -1.70 5.00 -11.67
CA ASP A 117 -0.50 5.15 -10.85
C ASP A 117 -0.84 4.94 -9.37
N TRP A 118 -1.99 5.46 -8.93
CA TRP A 118 -2.58 5.15 -7.63
C TRP A 118 -2.81 3.64 -7.47
N LEU A 119 -3.39 2.97 -8.48
CA LEU A 119 -3.69 1.54 -8.41
C LEU A 119 -2.41 0.69 -8.37
N ALA A 120 -1.37 1.08 -9.11
CA ALA A 120 -0.06 0.43 -9.10
C ALA A 120 0.58 0.51 -7.71
N TRP A 121 0.60 1.70 -7.10
CA TRP A 121 1.08 1.88 -5.74
C TRP A 121 0.25 1.08 -4.72
N ALA A 122 -1.07 1.14 -4.83
CA ALA A 122 -1.97 0.48 -3.89
C ALA A 122 -1.81 -1.04 -3.94
N HIS A 123 -1.58 -1.62 -5.12
CA HIS A 123 -1.36 -3.06 -5.30
C HIS A 123 -0.05 -3.55 -4.68
N GLN A 124 1.01 -2.75 -4.70
CA GLN A 124 2.29 -3.10 -4.08
C GLN A 124 2.21 -3.15 -2.55
N ASN A 125 1.32 -2.36 -1.95
CA ASN A 125 1.26 -2.16 -0.50
C ASN A 125 0.04 -2.82 0.15
N ARG A 126 -0.98 -3.21 -0.62
CA ARG A 126 -2.26 -3.71 -0.10
C ARG A 126 -2.83 -4.83 -0.96
N SER A 127 -3.60 -5.72 -0.32
CA SER A 127 -4.37 -6.74 -1.05
C SER A 127 -5.51 -6.12 -1.86
N THR A 128 -5.90 -6.78 -2.96
CA THR A 128 -7.05 -6.38 -3.80
C THR A 128 -8.34 -6.17 -2.99
N SER A 129 -8.54 -6.97 -1.93
CA SER A 129 -9.70 -6.83 -1.04
C SER A 129 -9.69 -5.53 -0.23
N ALA A 130 -8.51 -5.11 0.25
CA ALA A 130 -8.37 -3.85 0.97
C ALA A 130 -8.54 -2.64 0.04
N ILE A 131 -8.04 -2.74 -1.20
CA ILE A 131 -8.21 -1.71 -2.23
C ILE A 131 -9.69 -1.54 -2.59
N ALA A 132 -10.39 -2.65 -2.84
CA ALA A 132 -11.81 -2.64 -3.19
C ALA A 132 -12.69 -1.99 -2.10
N ARG A 133 -12.45 -2.37 -0.84
CA ARG A 133 -13.15 -1.78 0.31
C ARG A 133 -12.93 -0.27 0.39
N TYR A 134 -11.71 0.19 0.13
CA TYR A 134 -11.39 1.61 0.16
C TYR A 134 -12.12 2.41 -0.91
N LEU A 135 -12.12 1.91 -2.14
CA LEU A 135 -12.75 2.60 -3.26
C LEU A 135 -14.29 2.50 -3.27
N GLY A 136 -14.87 1.72 -2.35
CA GLY A 136 -16.30 1.38 -2.40
C GLY A 136 -16.67 0.55 -3.64
N LEU A 137 -15.69 -0.17 -4.22
CA LEU A 137 -15.84 -0.98 -5.43
C LEU A 137 -15.84 -2.47 -5.10
N SER A 138 -16.26 -3.29 -6.06
CA SER A 138 -16.13 -4.74 -5.92
C SER A 138 -14.67 -5.17 -6.17
N ARG A 139 -14.27 -6.30 -5.56
CA ARG A 139 -12.95 -6.90 -5.81
C ARG A 139 -12.71 -7.23 -7.29
N GLN A 140 -13.78 -7.57 -8.00
CA GLN A 140 -13.73 -7.85 -9.43
C GLN A 140 -13.34 -6.60 -10.22
N ILE A 141 -13.95 -5.44 -9.95
CA ILE A 141 -13.62 -4.18 -10.64
C ILE A 141 -12.15 -3.81 -10.45
N VAL A 142 -11.63 -3.95 -9.22
CA VAL A 142 -10.22 -3.68 -8.94
C VAL A 142 -9.31 -4.69 -9.66
N ARG A 143 -9.67 -5.98 -9.67
CA ARG A 143 -8.89 -7.02 -10.37
C ARG A 143 -8.87 -6.79 -11.88
N ASP A 144 -10.01 -6.43 -12.47
CA ASP A 144 -10.12 -6.13 -13.89
C ASP A 144 -9.26 -4.92 -14.25
N ALA A 145 -9.27 -3.86 -13.44
CA ALA A 145 -8.41 -2.70 -13.64
C ALA A 145 -6.91 -3.05 -13.51
N LEU A 146 -6.53 -3.90 -12.55
CA LEU A 146 -5.15 -4.37 -12.41
C LEU A 146 -4.67 -5.14 -13.65
N ILE A 147 -5.54 -5.99 -14.21
CA ILE A 147 -5.25 -6.73 -15.45
C ILE A 147 -5.20 -5.78 -16.65
N GLU A 148 -6.17 -4.87 -16.77
CA GLU A 148 -6.25 -3.89 -17.87
C GLU A 148 -5.00 -3.01 -17.94
N TYR A 149 -4.42 -2.65 -16.79
CA TYR A 149 -3.19 -1.85 -16.72
C TYR A 149 -1.89 -2.67 -16.76
N GLY A 150 -1.98 -3.99 -16.86
CA GLY A 150 -0.81 -4.89 -16.87
C GLY A 150 -0.08 -4.98 -15.52
N LEU A 151 -0.77 -4.65 -14.42
CA LEU A 151 -0.24 -4.69 -13.05
C LEU A 151 -0.44 -6.06 -12.38
N ALA A 152 -1.31 -6.89 -12.93
CA ALA A 152 -1.54 -8.27 -12.51
C ALA A 152 -1.78 -9.17 -13.72
N GLU A 153 -1.31 -10.40 -13.64
CA GLU A 153 -1.62 -11.42 -14.64
C GLU A 153 -2.98 -12.07 -14.36
N ARG A 154 -3.68 -12.42 -15.43
CA ARG A 154 -4.90 -13.22 -15.31
C ARG A 154 -4.49 -14.64 -14.93
N GLN A 155 -4.69 -15.03 -13.66
CA GLN A 155 -4.54 -16.43 -13.28
C GLN A 155 -5.44 -17.31 -14.17
N GLU A 156 -4.83 -18.12 -15.02
CA GLU A 156 -5.48 -19.26 -15.64
C GLU A 156 -5.78 -20.29 -14.54
N TYR A 157 -7.03 -20.74 -14.49
CA TYR A 157 -7.50 -21.66 -13.47
C TYR A 157 -6.80 -23.03 -13.60
N PRO A 158 -6.07 -23.51 -12.57
CA PRO A 158 -5.29 -24.75 -12.65
C PRO A 158 -6.10 -26.01 -12.33
N PHE A 159 -7.44 -25.95 -12.27
CA PHE A 159 -8.24 -27.16 -12.09
C PHE A 159 -8.38 -27.89 -13.43
N GLU A 160 -7.35 -28.66 -13.79
CA GLU A 160 -7.54 -29.85 -14.61
C GLU A 160 -8.52 -30.76 -13.87
N VAL A 161 -9.73 -30.85 -14.39
CA VAL A 161 -10.71 -31.82 -13.93
C VAL A 161 -10.21 -33.20 -14.38
N GLN A 162 -9.43 -33.87 -13.52
CA GLN A 162 -9.09 -35.28 -13.72
C GLN A 162 -10.37 -36.10 -13.56
N TYR A 163 -11.14 -36.25 -14.64
CA TYR A 163 -12.14 -37.31 -14.75
C TYR A 163 -11.38 -38.63 -14.90
N SER A 164 -11.17 -39.31 -13.79
CA SER A 164 -10.79 -40.72 -13.74
C SER A 164 -11.91 -41.54 -14.40
N SER A 165 -11.78 -41.80 -15.71
CA SER A 165 -12.55 -42.86 -16.37
C SER A 165 -12.06 -44.21 -15.84
N SER A 166 -12.80 -44.77 -14.89
CA SER A 166 -12.73 -46.20 -14.57
C SER A 166 -13.92 -46.89 -15.25
N LEU A 167 -13.62 -47.66 -16.29
CA LEU A 167 -14.43 -48.76 -16.81
C LEU A 167 -13.55 -50.00 -16.85
#